data_AF-A0A963T3S8-F1
#
_entry.id   AF-A0A963T3S8-F1
#
_cell.length_a   1.000
_cell.length_b   1.000
_cell.length_c   1.000
_cell.angle_alpha   90.00
_cell.angle_beta   90.00
_cell.angle_gamma   90.00
#
_symmetry.space_group_name_H-M   'P 1'
#
loop_
_entity.id
_entity.type
_entity.pdbx_description
1 polymer ?
#
loop_
_entity_poly.entity_id
_entity_poly.type
_entity_poly.pdbx_seq_one_letter_code
_entity_poly.pdbx_strand_id
1 'polypeptide(L)'
;MGPGDTEDEKKKRVIDASHIFSARESGFSSANEDADALEIRLALLLQEHSDLDAAILALATAPSHDSIALARLKKKKLQLKDMIQKLRDQMTPDIIA
;
A
#
# COMPACT_ATOMS: atom_id res chain seq x y z
N MET A 1 -9.36 -62.36 -4.58
CA MET A 1 -10.49 -62.84 -3.77
C MET A 1 -10.44 -62.06 -2.46
N GLY A 2 -11.29 -61.09 -2.15
CA GLY A 2 -12.39 -60.44 -2.85
C GLY A 2 -12.43 -58.96 -2.42
N PRO A 3 -13.33 -58.17 -3.02
CA PRO A 3 -13.32 -56.72 -3.05
C PRO A 3 -13.95 -56.10 -1.80
N GLY A 4 -13.52 -54.89 -1.46
CA GLY A 4 -14.19 -54.02 -0.49
C GLY A 4 -14.68 -52.77 -1.18
N ASP A 5 -15.60 -52.93 -2.13
CA ASP A 5 -16.53 -51.87 -2.53
C ASP A 5 -17.47 -51.64 -1.35
N THR A 6 -17.48 -50.43 -0.77
CA THR A 6 -18.74 -49.85 -0.26
C THR A 6 -18.59 -48.34 -0.06
N GLU A 7 -19.49 -47.62 -0.74
CA GLU A 7 -20.18 -46.39 -0.29
C GLU A 7 -19.33 -45.12 -0.21
N ASP A 8 -19.35 -44.25 -1.23
CA ASP A 8 -20.51 -43.45 -1.66
C ASP A 8 -21.28 -42.87 -0.47
N GLU A 9 -21.00 -41.61 -0.12
CA GLU A 9 -22.05 -40.72 0.41
C GLU A 9 -21.59 -39.25 0.36
N LYS A 10 -22.49 -38.40 -0.14
CA LYS A 10 -22.57 -36.93 0.02
C LYS A 10 -21.59 -36.07 -0.76
N LYS A 11 -21.89 -35.70 -2.02
CA LYS A 11 -23.03 -34.87 -2.50
C LYS A 11 -23.06 -33.47 -1.88
N LYS A 12 -22.59 -32.52 -2.69
CA LYS A 12 -23.16 -31.19 -2.92
C LYS A 12 -23.57 -30.38 -1.68
N ARG A 13 -22.73 -29.43 -1.29
CA ARG A 13 -23.21 -28.10 -0.87
C ARG A 13 -22.55 -27.03 -1.70
N VAL A 14 -23.14 -26.85 -2.88
CA VAL A 14 -23.02 -25.63 -3.68
C VAL A 14 -24.33 -24.88 -3.47
N ILE A 15 -24.41 -24.11 -2.38
CA ILE A 15 -25.40 -23.07 -2.03
C ILE A 15 -24.75 -22.35 -0.83
N ASP A 16 -24.62 -21.03 -0.70
CA ASP A 16 -25.27 -19.89 -1.32
C ASP A 16 -24.38 -18.67 -0.95
N ALA A 17 -23.58 -18.15 -1.88
CA ALA A 17 -22.72 -16.98 -1.61
C ALA A 17 -23.45 -15.66 -1.92
N SER A 18 -24.78 -15.64 -1.81
CA SER A 18 -25.62 -14.55 -2.31
C SER A 18 -26.07 -13.54 -1.25
N HIS A 19 -25.57 -13.55 -0.01
CA HIS A 19 -26.26 -12.83 1.09
C HIS A 19 -25.41 -12.02 2.09
N ILE A 20 -24.16 -11.60 1.81
CA ILE A 20 -23.41 -10.77 2.78
C ILE A 20 -23.27 -9.29 2.40
N PHE A 21 -23.56 -8.86 1.17
CA PHE A 21 -23.43 -7.43 0.84
C PHE A 21 -24.77 -6.80 0.47
N SER A 22 -25.62 -6.65 1.50
CA SER A 22 -26.75 -5.73 1.47
C SER A 22 -26.24 -4.34 1.09
N ALA A 23 -26.71 -3.86 -0.05
CA ALA A 23 -26.67 -2.47 -0.45
C ALA A 23 -27.25 -1.59 0.67
N ARG A 24 -26.39 -0.82 1.33
CA ARG A 24 -26.77 0.39 2.06
C ARG A 24 -25.53 1.24 2.30
N GLU A 25 -25.18 2.05 1.32
CA GLU A 25 -24.80 3.46 1.47
C GLU A 25 -24.45 4.06 0.11
N SER A 26 -25.45 4.11 -0.75
CA SER A 26 -25.53 5.15 -1.78
C SER A 26 -25.78 6.48 -1.08
N GLY A 27 -24.72 7.23 -0.78
CA GLY A 27 -24.85 8.53 -0.11
C GLY A 27 -23.58 9.32 0.21
N PHE A 28 -22.37 8.78 0.01
CA PHE A 28 -21.12 9.52 0.26
C PHE A 28 -19.99 8.99 -0.61
N SER A 29 -19.89 9.40 -1.88
CA SER A 29 -18.93 8.79 -2.82
C SER A 29 -18.28 9.79 -3.75
N SER A 30 -17.70 10.85 -3.19
CA SER A 30 -16.73 11.66 -3.93
C SER A 30 -15.58 12.10 -3.01
N ALA A 31 -15.85 12.41 -1.74
CA ALA A 31 -14.80 12.79 -0.79
C ALA A 31 -13.88 11.62 -0.36
N ASN A 32 -14.41 10.39 -0.25
CA ASN A 32 -13.60 9.23 0.11
C ASN A 32 -12.65 8.76 -1.01
N GLU A 33 -13.03 8.93 -2.28
CA GLU A 33 -12.16 8.57 -3.41
C GLU A 33 -10.90 9.46 -3.43
N ASP A 34 -11.04 10.74 -3.07
CA ASP A 34 -9.92 11.66 -2.92
C ASP A 34 -9.05 11.30 -1.71
N ALA A 35 -9.64 10.90 -0.58
CA ALA A 35 -8.91 10.45 0.61
C ALA A 35 -8.11 9.15 0.34
N ASP A 36 -8.74 8.16 -0.30
CA ASP A 36 -8.08 6.90 -0.70
C ASP A 36 -6.94 7.17 -1.70
N ALA A 37 -7.14 8.08 -2.65
CA ALA A 37 -6.09 8.47 -3.60
C ALA A 37 -4.90 9.16 -2.91
N LEU A 38 -5.16 9.99 -1.88
CA LEU A 38 -4.12 10.61 -1.08
C LEU A 38 -3.36 9.57 -0.25
N GLU A 39 -4.04 8.60 0.36
CA GLU A 39 -3.40 7.50 1.10
C GLU A 39 -2.49 6.64 0.22
N ILE A 40 -2.97 6.24 -0.96
CA ILE A 40 -2.17 5.47 -1.93
C ILE A 40 -0.93 6.28 -2.32
N ARG A 41 -1.09 7.58 -2.60
CA ARG A 41 0.03 8.44 -2.97
C ARG A 41 1.03 8.61 -1.83
N LEU A 42 0.56 8.71 -0.60
CA LEU A 42 1.41 8.75 0.59
C LEU A 42 2.23 7.46 0.72
N ALA A 43 1.59 6.30 0.57
CA ALA A 43 2.24 5.00 0.62
C ALA A 43 3.34 4.87 -0.46
N LEU A 44 3.05 5.29 -1.70
CA LEU A 44 4.03 5.31 -2.79
C LEU A 44 5.23 6.20 -2.47
N LEU A 45 5.00 7.42 -1.97
CA LEU A 45 6.08 8.34 -1.61
C LEU A 45 6.93 7.80 -0.45
N LEU A 46 6.31 7.15 0.54
CA LEU A 46 7.02 6.51 1.65
C LEU A 46 7.90 5.36 1.17
N GLN A 47 7.39 4.53 0.26
CA GLN A 47 8.15 3.45 -0.36
C GLN A 47 9.34 4.00 -1.15
N GLU A 48 9.11 4.99 -2.02
CA GLU A 48 10.18 5.61 -2.80
C GLU A 48 11.24 6.27 -1.89
N HIS A 49 10.81 6.91 -0.80
CA HIS A 49 11.73 7.46 0.20
C HIS A 49 12.58 6.36 0.87
N SER A 50 11.99 5.21 1.19
CA SER A 50 12.71 4.05 1.75
C SER A 50 13.73 3.49 0.76
N ASP A 51 13.35 3.35 -0.51
CA ASP A 51 14.26 2.89 -1.57
C ASP A 51 15.43 3.86 -1.76
N LEU A 52 15.16 5.17 -1.70
CA LEU A 52 16.19 6.20 -1.75
C LEU A 52 17.13 6.13 -0.54
N ASP A 53 16.63 5.79 0.64
CA ASP A 53 17.46 5.60 1.83
C ASP A 53 18.41 4.41 1.68
N ALA A 54 17.89 3.28 1.22
CA ALA A 54 18.68 2.10 0.92
C ALA A 54 19.76 2.38 -0.13
N ALA A 55 19.43 3.13 -1.19
CA ALA A 55 20.39 3.55 -2.21
C ALA A 55 21.48 4.47 -1.64
N ILE A 56 21.13 5.40 -0.74
CA ILE A 56 22.11 6.26 -0.06
C ILE A 56 23.04 5.44 0.82
N LEU A 57 22.52 4.47 1.57
CA LEU A 57 23.33 3.58 2.42
C LEU A 57 24.28 2.71 1.61
N ALA A 58 23.79 2.13 0.51
CA ALA A 58 24.62 1.36 -0.41
C ALA A 58 25.75 2.21 -1.01
N LEU A 59 25.45 3.45 -1.42
CA LEU A 59 26.46 4.36 -1.97
C LEU A 59 27.42 4.88 -0.90
N ALA A 60 26.95 5.08 0.34
CA ALA A 60 27.79 5.52 1.46
C ALA A 60 28.77 4.44 1.93
N THR A 61 28.43 3.17 1.76
CA THR A 61 29.28 2.01 2.10
C THR A 61 30.16 1.56 0.93
N ALA A 62 29.91 2.07 -0.28
CA ALA A 62 30.72 1.78 -1.44
C ALA A 62 32.13 2.40 -1.29
N PRO A 63 33.19 1.68 -1.70
CA PRO A 63 34.57 2.19 -1.64
C PRO A 63 34.80 3.39 -2.57
N SER A 64 33.94 3.55 -3.59
CA SER A 64 33.87 4.75 -4.42
C SER A 64 33.06 5.83 -3.69
N HIS A 65 33.73 6.71 -2.96
CA HIS A 65 33.13 7.90 -2.35
C HIS A 65 32.71 8.92 -3.43
N ASP A 66 31.64 8.64 -4.17
CA ASP A 66 31.01 9.61 -5.06
C ASP A 66 30.15 10.58 -4.23
N SER A 67 30.83 11.59 -3.68
CA SER A 67 30.24 12.64 -2.86
C SER A 67 29.18 13.45 -3.61
N ILE A 68 29.30 13.58 -4.94
CA ILE A 68 28.35 14.30 -5.79
C ILE A 68 27.07 13.48 -5.94
N ALA A 69 27.19 12.18 -6.26
CA ALA A 69 26.03 11.29 -6.36
C ALA A 69 25.29 11.19 -5.01
N LEU A 70 26.03 11.08 -3.91
CA LEU A 70 25.46 11.01 -2.56
C LEU A 70 24.74 12.32 -2.20
N ALA A 71 25.30 13.48 -2.53
CA ALA A 71 24.62 14.77 -2.36
C ALA A 71 23.33 14.88 -3.18
N ARG A 72 23.32 14.40 -4.43
CA ARG A 72 22.11 14.38 -5.28
C ARG A 72 21.02 13.49 -4.70
N LEU A 73 21.38 12.30 -4.21
CA LEU A 73 20.42 11.37 -3.59
C LEU A 73 19.85 11.96 -2.29
N LYS A 74 20.70 12.53 -1.42
CA LYS A 74 20.25 13.22 -0.20
C LYS A 74 19.28 14.37 -0.50
N LYS A 75 19.54 15.16 -1.55
CA LYS A 75 18.64 16.22 -1.99
C LYS A 75 17.28 15.66 -2.43
N LYS A 76 17.28 14.59 -3.23
CA LYS A 76 16.03 13.89 -3.64
C LYS A 76 15.26 13.35 -2.43
N LYS A 77 15.95 12.71 -1.48
CA LYS A 77 15.35 12.22 -0.24
C LYS A 77 14.67 13.34 0.55
N LEU A 78 15.33 14.49 0.67
CA LEU A 78 14.76 15.66 1.35
C LEU A 78 13.49 16.15 0.64
N GLN A 79 13.51 16.23 -0.70
CA GLN A 79 12.33 16.62 -1.48
C GLN A 79 11.15 15.65 -1.30
N LEU A 80 11.41 14.33 -1.28
CA LEU A 80 10.36 13.35 -1.00
C LEU A 80 9.80 13.51 0.41
N LYS A 81 10.66 13.74 1.41
CA LYS A 81 10.22 14.01 2.77
C LYS A 81 9.32 15.25 2.83
N ASP A 82 9.69 16.33 2.15
CA ASP A 82 8.88 17.56 2.09
C ASP A 82 7.52 17.30 1.40
N MET A 83 7.50 16.49 0.33
CA MET A 83 6.24 16.10 -0.33
C MET A 83 5.36 15.24 0.58
N ILE A 84 5.93 14.28 1.30
CA ILE A 84 5.22 13.46 2.29
C ILE A 84 4.63 14.34 3.38
N GLN A 85 5.39 15.32 3.89
CA GLN A 85 4.87 16.26 4.89
C GLN A 85 3.72 17.09 4.33
N LYS A 86 3.87 17.69 3.14
CA LYS A 86 2.76 18.44 2.51
C LYS A 86 1.52 17.62 2.26
N LEU A 87 1.69 16.33 1.95
CA LEU A 87 0.57 15.42 1.69
C LEU A 87 -0.08 14.98 3.00
N ARG A 88 0.71 14.72 4.05
CA ARG A 88 0.21 14.55 5.42
C ARG A 88 -0.55 15.77 5.92
N ASP A 89 -0.01 16.96 5.69
CA ASP A 89 -0.62 18.23 6.08
C ASP A 89 -1.96 18.45 5.38
N GLN A 90 -2.12 17.96 4.14
CA GLN A 90 -3.40 17.97 3.41
C GLN A 90 -4.41 16.94 3.92
N MET A 91 -3.94 15.84 4.52
CA MET A 91 -4.80 14.83 5.14
C MET A 91 -5.18 15.18 6.60
N THR A 92 -4.28 15.82 7.36
CA THR A 92 -4.55 16.25 8.75
C THR A 92 -5.76 17.17 8.98
N PRO A 93 -6.21 18.05 8.07
CA PRO A 93 -7.47 18.77 8.29
C PRO A 93 -8.69 17.85 8.42
N ASP A 94 -8.62 16.59 7.97
CA ASP A 94 -9.73 15.63 8.00
C ASP A 94 -9.67 14.65 9.20
N ILE A 95 -8.54 14.58 9.92
CA ILE A 95 -8.30 13.57 10.99
C ILE A 95 -8.51 14.14 12.40
N ILE A 96 -8.70 15.46 12.54
CA ILE A 96 -8.90 16.16 13.83
C ILE A 96 -10.23 16.95 13.83
N ALA A 97 -11.32 16.31 13.36
CA ALA A 97 -12.69 16.82 13.45
C ALA A 97 -13.53 15.98 14.42
#